data_AF-A0A955BFB2-F1
#
_entry.id   AF-A0A955BFB2-F1
#
_cell.length_a   1.000
_cell.length_b   1.000
_cell.length_c   1.000
_cell.angle_alpha   90.00
_cell.angle_beta   90.00
_cell.angle_gamma   90.00
#
_symmetry.space_group_name_H-M   'P 1'
#
loop_
_entity.id
_entity.type
_entity.pdbx_description
1 polymer ?
#
loop_
_entity_poly.entity_id
_entity_poly.type
_entity_poly.pdbx_seq_one_letter_code
_entity_poly.pdbx_strand_id
1 'polypeptide(L)'
;MSVRFAGLALLTLGSLLTFVVAGCGSPGGGGDSQPAAGTPAASSPGDPKRVDVGTLPPVDEYLGVALDGGRLEIAPPSGWERGTRSQKYLAAFFRAKATQVPRIVITADESPYPVATVTEANVAEFARAVQKHLDQTVPGKIIEPPLPMMIGPNPFARYVLLSGQYN
;
A
#
# COMPACT_ATOMS: atom_id res chain seq x y z
N MET A 1 -34.19 33.50 -31.43
CA MET A 1 -35.35 32.98 -30.67
C MET A 1 -34.91 32.77 -29.23
N SER A 2 -35.33 33.68 -28.35
CA SER A 2 -35.14 33.62 -26.90
C SER A 2 -36.33 32.95 -26.25
N VAL A 3 -36.11 32.14 -25.21
CA VAL A 3 -37.00 32.12 -24.03
C VAL A 3 -36.14 31.91 -22.79
N ARG A 4 -36.20 32.87 -21.87
CA ARG A 4 -35.61 32.87 -20.53
C ARG A 4 -36.65 32.31 -19.56
N PHE A 5 -36.24 31.52 -18.56
CA PHE A 5 -37.07 31.29 -17.37
C PHE A 5 -36.56 32.13 -16.21
N ALA A 6 -37.51 32.82 -15.58
CA ALA A 6 -37.37 33.77 -14.49
C ALA A 6 -38.17 33.29 -13.26
N GLY A 7 -37.75 33.76 -12.08
CA GLY A 7 -38.40 33.62 -10.77
C GLY A 7 -37.38 33.12 -9.74
N LEU A 8 -36.82 33.88 -8.77
CA LEU A 8 -37.35 34.93 -7.87
C LEU A 8 -38.64 34.45 -7.17
N ALA A 9 -38.81 34.39 -5.85
CA ALA A 9 -38.15 34.93 -4.65
C ALA A 9 -38.48 33.93 -3.48
N LEU A 10 -38.02 34.01 -2.23
CA LEU A 10 -38.15 35.09 -1.24
C LEU A 10 -37.48 34.64 0.08
N LEU A 11 -37.01 35.61 0.85
CA LEU A 11 -36.35 35.59 2.17
C LEU A 11 -37.16 35.01 3.35
N THR A 12 -36.46 34.43 4.34
CA THR A 12 -36.57 34.63 5.81
C THR A 12 -35.32 34.02 6.48
N LEU A 13 -34.36 34.75 7.04
CA LEU A 13 -34.28 35.52 8.31
C LEU A 13 -34.41 34.67 9.60
N GLY A 14 -33.34 34.66 10.42
CA GLY A 14 -33.33 34.26 11.83
C GLY A 14 -32.37 33.10 12.12
N SER A 15 -31.58 33.06 13.20
CA SER A 15 -31.28 34.01 14.25
C SER A 15 -30.02 33.51 14.95
N LEU A 16 -29.12 34.44 15.19
CA LEU A 16 -28.05 34.47 16.18
C LEU A 16 -28.35 33.63 17.44
N LEU A 17 -27.47 32.70 17.81
CA LEU A 17 -27.31 32.30 19.21
C LEU A 17 -25.85 31.90 19.52
N THR A 18 -25.16 32.87 20.12
CA THR A 18 -23.82 32.84 20.67
C THR A 18 -23.83 32.04 21.98
N PHE A 19 -23.05 30.96 22.09
CA PHE A 19 -22.78 30.31 23.38
C PHE A 19 -21.46 30.81 23.97
N VAL A 20 -21.65 31.70 24.95
CA VAL A 20 -20.86 32.02 26.15
C VAL A 20 -19.51 31.30 26.33
N VAL A 21 -18.45 32.11 26.34
CA VAL A 21 -17.16 31.85 27.00
C VAL A 21 -17.33 32.02 28.51
N ALA A 22 -17.05 30.98 29.29
CA ALA A 22 -16.72 31.08 30.72
C ALA A 22 -15.97 29.81 31.16
N GLY A 23 -14.71 29.96 31.57
CA GLY A 23 -13.91 28.85 32.08
C GLY A 23 -12.45 29.21 32.37
N CYS A 24 -12.22 30.24 33.19
CA CYS A 24 -10.95 30.41 33.90
C CYS A 24 -10.88 29.38 35.03
N GLY A 25 -9.80 28.60 35.08
CA GLY A 25 -9.51 27.68 36.17
C GLY A 25 -8.13 27.05 36.04
N SER A 26 -7.13 27.66 36.67
CA SER A 26 -5.87 27.04 37.12
C SER A 26 -5.55 27.72 38.44
N PRO A 27 -4.91 27.08 39.45
CA PRO A 27 -3.85 26.07 39.31
C PRO A 27 -3.88 24.92 40.35
N GLY A 28 -3.00 23.93 40.18
CA GLY A 28 -2.46 23.17 41.32
C GLY A 28 -2.55 21.66 41.20
N GLY A 29 -1.41 20.99 41.37
CA GLY A 29 -1.32 19.55 41.60
C GLY A 29 -0.13 18.92 40.92
N GLY A 30 1.06 19.02 41.54
CA GLY A 30 2.20 18.18 41.19
C GLY A 30 1.88 16.71 41.41
N GLY A 31 2.41 15.86 40.55
CA GLY A 31 2.21 14.41 40.59
C GLY A 31 3.00 13.76 39.47
N ASP A 32 4.25 13.45 39.80
CA ASP A 32 5.14 12.43 39.27
C ASP A 32 4.90 11.87 37.85
N SER A 33 5.92 12.06 37.04
CA SER A 33 6.18 11.40 35.76
C SER A 33 5.93 9.90 35.81
N GLN A 34 4.94 9.43 35.06
CA GLN A 34 4.88 8.05 34.60
C GLN A 34 4.87 8.07 33.07
N PRO A 35 5.86 7.46 32.38
CA PRO A 35 5.81 7.35 30.93
C PRO A 35 4.63 6.44 30.58
N ALA A 36 3.57 7.04 30.05
CA ALA A 36 2.50 6.26 29.46
C ALA A 36 3.11 5.44 28.32
N ALA A 37 2.98 4.11 28.44
CA ALA A 37 3.28 3.17 27.37
C ALA A 37 2.64 3.69 26.07
N GLY A 38 3.48 3.86 25.05
CA GLY A 38 3.09 4.44 23.78
C GLY A 38 1.90 3.70 23.20
N THR A 39 0.75 4.37 23.16
CA THR A 39 -0.31 4.01 22.22
C THR A 39 0.31 4.15 20.83
N PRO A 40 0.29 3.12 19.96
CA PRO A 40 0.74 3.27 18.59
C PRO A 40 -0.03 4.44 17.98
N ALA A 41 0.68 5.50 17.59
CA ALA A 41 0.08 6.60 16.87
C ALA A 41 -0.67 6.01 15.67
N ALA A 42 -1.98 6.26 15.61
CA ALA A 42 -2.77 5.88 14.46
C ALA A 42 -2.10 6.51 13.23
N SER A 43 -1.70 5.67 12.28
CA SER A 43 -1.08 6.10 11.02
C SER A 43 -1.95 7.18 10.38
N SER A 44 -1.33 8.31 10.04
CA SER A 44 -2.05 9.39 9.37
C SER A 44 -2.47 8.91 7.97
N PRO A 45 -3.59 9.41 7.42
CA PRO A 45 -3.95 9.13 6.03
C PRO A 45 -2.80 9.49 5.08
N GLY A 46 -2.16 8.49 4.49
CA GLY A 46 -1.00 8.66 3.61
C GLY A 46 0.29 8.00 4.11
N ASP A 47 0.36 7.58 5.38
CA ASP A 47 1.52 6.84 5.88
C ASP A 47 1.55 5.41 5.30
N PRO A 48 2.73 4.90 4.89
CA PRO A 48 2.84 3.55 4.40
C PRO A 48 2.57 2.53 5.51
N LYS A 49 1.85 1.46 5.18
CA LYS A 49 1.67 0.32 6.09
C LYS A 49 3.04 -0.28 6.41
N ARG A 50 3.42 -0.36 7.68
CA ARG A 50 4.67 -1.00 8.11
C ARG A 50 4.44 -2.46 8.47
N VAL A 51 5.31 -3.34 7.96
CA VAL A 51 5.34 -4.77 8.24
C VAL A 51 6.68 -5.10 8.89
N ASP A 52 6.60 -5.67 10.09
CA ASP A 52 7.77 -6.15 10.82
C ASP A 52 8.26 -7.47 10.20
N VAL A 53 9.53 -7.50 9.80
CA VAL A 53 10.20 -8.66 9.21
C VAL A 53 10.22 -9.84 10.18
N GLY A 54 10.32 -9.59 11.49
CA GLY A 54 10.31 -10.66 12.50
C GLY A 54 8.98 -11.41 12.60
N THR A 55 7.90 -10.86 12.03
CA THR A 55 6.57 -11.48 12.00
C THR A 55 6.29 -12.25 10.72
N LEU A 56 7.20 -12.21 9.75
CA LEU A 56 7.01 -12.88 8.47
C LEU A 56 7.23 -14.39 8.61
N PRO A 57 6.54 -15.20 7.78
CA PRO A 57 6.81 -16.63 7.70
C PRO A 57 8.28 -16.91 7.36
N PRO A 58 8.83 -18.05 7.83
CA PRO A 58 10.21 -18.42 7.53
C PRO A 58 10.41 -18.67 6.03
N VAL A 59 11.62 -18.40 5.57
CA VAL A 59 12.13 -18.73 4.24
C VAL A 59 13.23 -19.78 4.38
N ASP A 60 13.44 -20.59 3.34
CA ASP A 60 14.56 -21.54 3.30
C ASP A 60 15.86 -20.83 2.89
N GLU A 61 16.90 -21.61 2.57
CA GLU A 61 18.17 -21.07 2.09
C GLU A 61 18.03 -20.33 0.76
N TYR A 62 18.91 -19.35 0.56
CA TYR A 62 19.05 -18.67 -0.72
C TYR A 62 19.36 -19.68 -1.82
N LEU A 63 18.88 -19.40 -3.04
CA LEU A 63 19.01 -20.30 -4.19
C LEU A 63 20.46 -20.57 -4.65
N GLY A 64 21.47 -19.97 -4.01
CA GLY A 64 22.89 -20.10 -4.34
C GLY A 64 23.30 -19.50 -5.69
N VAL A 65 22.36 -18.85 -6.38
CA VAL A 65 22.57 -18.20 -7.68
C VAL A 65 21.93 -16.83 -7.66
N ALA A 66 22.69 -15.81 -8.07
CA ALA A 66 22.17 -14.48 -8.27
C ALA A 66 21.39 -14.42 -9.59
N LEU A 67 20.21 -13.82 -9.56
CA LEU A 67 19.30 -13.66 -10.67
C LEU A 67 19.41 -12.24 -11.24
N ASP A 68 18.83 -12.05 -12.44
CA ASP A 68 18.71 -10.73 -13.07
C ASP A 68 20.06 -9.99 -13.18
N GLY A 69 21.09 -10.69 -13.70
CA GLY A 69 22.43 -10.15 -13.86
C GLY A 69 23.17 -9.86 -12.55
N GLY A 70 22.77 -10.49 -11.44
CA GLY A 70 23.37 -10.28 -10.13
C GLY A 70 22.63 -9.28 -9.24
N ARG A 71 21.50 -8.73 -9.72
CA ARG A 71 20.72 -7.72 -8.97
C ARG A 71 19.80 -8.31 -7.91
N LEU A 72 19.53 -9.62 -7.97
CA LEU A 72 18.51 -10.26 -7.16
C LEU A 72 18.99 -11.59 -6.58
N GLU A 73 18.96 -11.70 -5.26
CA GLU A 73 19.10 -12.96 -4.52
C GLU A 73 17.77 -13.27 -3.84
N ILE A 74 17.36 -14.54 -3.86
CA ILE A 74 16.03 -14.95 -3.39
C ILE A 74 16.14 -16.20 -2.54
N ALA A 75 15.37 -16.22 -1.45
CA ALA A 75 15.07 -17.40 -0.65
C ALA A 75 13.58 -17.77 -0.84
N PRO A 76 13.23 -19.04 -1.09
CA PRO A 76 11.84 -19.46 -1.19
C PRO A 76 11.15 -19.46 0.18
N PRO A 77 9.82 -19.34 0.26
CA PRO A 77 9.10 -19.63 1.49
C PRO A 77 9.38 -21.07 1.95
N SER A 78 9.45 -21.26 3.26
CA SER A 78 9.88 -22.55 3.78
C SER A 78 8.95 -23.71 3.37
N GLY A 79 9.54 -24.77 2.83
CA GLY A 79 8.83 -25.97 2.36
C GLY A 79 8.10 -25.80 1.03
N TRP A 80 8.38 -24.74 0.27
CA TRP A 80 7.86 -24.57 -1.08
C TRP A 80 8.82 -25.12 -2.12
N GLU A 81 8.27 -25.67 -3.21
CA GLU A 81 9.06 -26.14 -4.34
C GLU A 81 9.39 -25.00 -5.31
N ARG A 82 10.57 -25.07 -5.93
CA ARG A 82 11.02 -24.13 -6.95
C ARG A 82 10.57 -24.60 -8.34
N GLY A 83 10.00 -23.67 -9.11
CA GLY A 83 9.68 -23.85 -10.52
C GLY A 83 10.92 -23.93 -11.41
N THR A 84 10.73 -24.60 -12.54
CA THR A 84 11.75 -24.68 -13.59
C THR A 84 12.05 -23.29 -14.15
N ARG A 85 13.24 -23.11 -14.73
CA ARG A 85 13.61 -21.85 -15.35
C ARG A 85 12.67 -21.54 -16.52
N SER A 86 12.26 -20.28 -16.65
CA SER A 86 11.41 -19.78 -17.73
C SER A 86 11.93 -18.43 -18.20
N GLN A 87 11.62 -18.07 -19.45
CA GLN A 87 11.85 -16.71 -19.95
C GLN A 87 10.79 -15.71 -19.46
N LYS A 88 9.67 -16.21 -18.90
CA LYS A 88 8.55 -15.39 -18.43
C LYS A 88 8.69 -14.88 -16.99
N TYR A 89 9.65 -15.41 -16.23
CA TYR A 89 9.85 -15.05 -14.82
C TYR A 89 11.28 -15.37 -14.39
N LEU A 90 11.77 -14.67 -13.37
CA LEU A 90 13.07 -14.93 -12.75
C LEU A 90 13.03 -16.13 -11.82
N ALA A 91 11.95 -16.23 -11.03
CA ALA A 91 11.71 -17.34 -10.13
C ALA A 91 10.21 -17.60 -9.98
N ALA A 92 9.86 -18.85 -9.71
CA ALA A 92 8.53 -19.26 -9.32
C ALA A 92 8.61 -20.25 -8.16
N PHE A 93 7.69 -20.16 -7.21
CA PHE A 93 7.57 -21.05 -6.08
C PHE A 93 6.12 -21.51 -5.93
N PHE A 94 5.92 -22.77 -5.55
CA PHE A 94 4.59 -23.34 -5.35
C PHE A 94 4.58 -24.35 -4.21
N ARG A 95 3.41 -24.51 -3.57
CA ARG A 95 3.27 -25.40 -2.42
C ARG A 95 3.11 -26.88 -2.78
N ALA A 96 2.53 -27.19 -3.95
CA ALA A 96 2.21 -28.58 -4.34
C ALA A 96 2.54 -28.88 -5.80
N LYS A 97 1.99 -28.12 -6.74
CA LYS A 97 2.26 -28.28 -8.18
C LYS A 97 2.38 -26.93 -8.85
N ALA A 98 3.24 -26.83 -9.86
CA ALA A 98 3.47 -25.59 -10.61
C ALA A 98 2.22 -24.97 -11.25
N THR A 99 1.19 -25.79 -11.54
CA THR A 99 -0.08 -25.35 -12.15
C THR A 99 -1.14 -24.96 -11.13
N GLN A 100 -0.89 -25.16 -9.83
CA GLN A 100 -1.87 -24.93 -8.77
C GLN A 100 -1.56 -23.64 -7.99
N VAL A 101 -2.60 -23.04 -7.45
CA VAL A 101 -2.50 -21.95 -6.46
C VAL A 101 -2.46 -22.54 -5.03
N PRO A 102 -1.84 -21.87 -4.06
CA PRO A 102 -1.10 -20.62 -4.19
C PRO A 102 0.28 -20.82 -4.84
N ARG A 103 0.71 -19.80 -5.60
CA ARG A 103 2.04 -19.73 -6.22
C ARG A 103 2.59 -18.31 -6.09
N ILE A 104 3.90 -18.19 -6.03
CA ILE A 104 4.63 -16.92 -6.08
C ILE A 104 5.41 -16.90 -7.38
N VAL A 105 5.30 -15.82 -8.15
CA VAL A 105 6.08 -15.61 -9.38
C VAL A 105 6.75 -14.25 -9.25
N ILE A 106 8.03 -14.21 -9.58
CA ILE A 106 8.87 -13.02 -9.46
C ILE A 106 9.34 -12.65 -10.87
N THR A 107 9.01 -11.44 -11.30
CA THR A 107 9.45 -10.84 -12.56
C THR A 107 10.28 -9.60 -12.28
N ALA A 108 11.08 -9.20 -13.26
CA ALA A 108 11.70 -7.89 -13.30
C ALA A 108 11.40 -7.32 -14.68
N ASP A 109 10.78 -6.15 -14.68
CA ASP A 109 10.29 -5.48 -15.87
C ASP A 109 10.82 -4.04 -15.89
N GLU A 110 10.93 -3.46 -17.08
CA GLU A 110 11.20 -2.03 -17.19
C GLU A 110 10.05 -1.25 -16.55
N SER A 111 10.37 -0.31 -15.67
CA SER A 111 9.37 0.43 -14.91
C SER A 111 8.53 1.30 -15.84
N PRO A 112 7.20 1.11 -15.93
CA PRO A 112 6.31 2.01 -16.66
C PRO A 112 6.01 3.29 -15.86
N TYR A 113 6.61 3.45 -14.68
CA TYR A 113 6.30 4.52 -13.72
C TYR A 113 7.36 5.62 -13.78
N PRO A 114 6.99 6.89 -13.54
CA PRO A 114 7.92 8.02 -13.58
C PRO A 114 8.89 8.07 -12.37
N VAL A 115 8.96 7.01 -11.56
CA VAL A 115 9.80 6.90 -10.36
C VAL A 115 10.91 5.89 -10.63
N ALA A 116 12.14 6.37 -10.73
CA ALA A 116 13.31 5.51 -10.98
C ALA A 116 13.74 4.73 -9.73
N THR A 117 13.59 5.33 -8.54
CA THR A 117 13.94 4.70 -7.27
C THR A 117 12.85 4.96 -6.26
N VAL A 118 12.27 3.88 -5.75
CA VAL A 118 11.25 3.95 -4.70
C VAL A 118 11.96 3.99 -3.35
N THR A 119 11.54 4.91 -2.49
CA THR A 119 12.06 5.17 -1.14
C THR A 119 10.88 5.33 -0.19
N GLU A 120 11.13 5.33 1.13
CA GLU A 120 10.07 5.60 2.11
C GLU A 120 9.40 6.97 1.87
N ALA A 121 10.16 7.98 1.43
CA ALA A 121 9.64 9.33 1.18
C ALA A 121 8.68 9.41 -0.01
N ASN A 122 8.77 8.49 -0.98
CA ASN A 122 7.99 8.55 -2.22
C ASN A 122 7.10 7.31 -2.46
N VAL A 123 7.08 6.31 -1.57
CA VAL A 123 6.30 5.08 -1.74
C VAL A 123 4.80 5.36 -1.89
N ALA A 124 4.27 6.39 -1.23
CA ALA A 124 2.89 6.82 -1.38
C ALA A 124 2.60 7.40 -2.78
N GLU A 125 3.54 8.13 -3.37
CA GLU A 125 3.44 8.61 -4.75
C GLU A 125 3.54 7.45 -5.74
N PHE A 126 4.48 6.54 -5.51
CA PHE A 126 4.63 5.33 -6.31
C PHE A 126 3.33 4.51 -6.32
N ALA A 127 2.69 4.27 -5.18
CA ALA A 127 1.42 3.57 -5.11
C ALA A 127 0.30 4.26 -5.93
N ARG A 128 0.25 5.60 -5.96
CA ARG A 128 -0.68 6.35 -6.82
C ARG A 128 -0.36 6.20 -8.30
N ALA A 129 0.92 6.17 -8.68
CA ALA A 129 1.33 5.91 -10.05
C ALA A 129 0.94 4.48 -10.49
N VAL A 130 1.11 3.50 -9.60
CA VAL A 130 0.64 2.11 -9.80
C VAL A 130 -0.86 2.09 -10.00
N GLN A 131 -1.65 2.78 -9.16
CA GLN A 131 -3.10 2.85 -9.31
C GLN A 131 -3.51 3.37 -10.69
N LYS A 132 -2.94 4.51 -11.11
CA LYS A 132 -3.21 5.10 -12.44
C LYS A 132 -2.89 4.13 -13.58
N HIS A 133 -1.79 3.39 -13.48
CA HIS A 133 -1.42 2.41 -14.49
C HIS A 133 -2.39 1.22 -14.53
N LEU A 134 -2.79 0.69 -13.35
CA LEU A 134 -3.75 -0.41 -13.26
C LEU A 134 -5.13 -0.02 -13.81
N ASP A 135 -5.59 1.20 -13.55
CA ASP A 135 -6.85 1.72 -14.11
C ASP A 135 -6.84 1.75 -15.64
N GLN A 136 -5.66 1.89 -16.25
CA GLN A 136 -5.48 1.90 -17.69
C GLN A 136 -5.31 0.50 -18.29
N THR A 137 -4.60 -0.40 -17.61
CA THR A 137 -4.20 -1.71 -18.17
C THR A 137 -5.13 -2.85 -17.80
N VAL A 138 -5.77 -2.78 -16.63
CA VAL A 138 -6.67 -3.82 -16.10
C VAL A 138 -7.95 -3.23 -15.51
N PRO A 139 -8.71 -2.39 -16.27
CA PRO A 139 -9.88 -1.69 -15.76
C PRO A 139 -10.93 -2.68 -15.22
N GLY A 140 -11.50 -2.35 -14.07
CA GLY A 140 -12.54 -3.16 -13.41
C GLY A 140 -12.06 -4.46 -12.78
N LYS A 141 -10.74 -4.74 -12.75
CA LYS A 141 -10.19 -5.96 -12.13
C LYS A 141 -9.55 -5.75 -10.76
N ILE A 142 -9.47 -4.52 -10.27
CA ILE A 142 -8.85 -4.19 -8.98
C ILE A 142 -9.81 -4.58 -7.84
N ILE A 143 -9.41 -5.53 -7.00
CA ILE A 143 -10.15 -5.96 -5.79
C ILE A 143 -9.69 -5.12 -4.59
N GLU A 144 -8.37 -4.99 -4.41
CA GLU A 144 -7.78 -4.13 -3.39
C GLU A 144 -6.82 -3.16 -4.09
N PRO A 145 -7.00 -1.82 -3.92
CA PRO A 145 -6.16 -0.83 -4.57
C PRO A 145 -4.71 -0.92 -4.07
N PRO A 146 -3.73 -0.37 -4.81
CA PRO A 146 -2.36 -0.29 -4.36
C PRO A 146 -2.24 0.43 -3.02
N LEU A 147 -1.73 -0.32 -2.05
CA LEU A 147 -1.41 0.17 -0.72
C LEU A 147 0.11 0.40 -0.64
N PRO A 148 0.58 1.62 -0.30
CA PRO A 148 1.99 1.84 -0.01
C PRO A 148 2.38 1.10 1.27
N MET A 149 3.50 0.38 1.24
CA MET A 149 3.98 -0.40 2.37
C MET A 149 5.50 -0.31 2.53
N MET A 150 5.94 -0.47 3.78
CA MET A 150 7.33 -0.76 4.12
C MET A 150 7.40 -2.18 4.69
N ILE A 151 8.25 -3.04 4.14
CA ILE A 151 8.57 -4.36 4.71
C ILE A 151 10.03 -4.30 5.16
N GLY A 152 10.24 -4.19 6.48
CA GLY A 152 11.53 -3.73 7.00
C GLY A 152 11.91 -2.37 6.38
N PRO A 153 13.13 -2.20 5.84
CA PRO A 153 13.56 -0.95 5.21
C PRO A 153 13.07 -0.79 3.76
N ASN A 154 12.43 -1.81 3.18
CA ASN A 154 12.17 -1.86 1.74
C ASN A 154 10.76 -1.35 1.40
N PRO A 155 10.61 -0.41 0.45
CA PRO A 155 9.32 0.14 0.04
C PRO A 155 8.63 -0.72 -1.04
N PHE A 156 7.30 -0.86 -0.93
CA PHE A 156 6.47 -1.63 -1.85
C PHE A 156 5.12 -0.95 -2.12
N ALA A 157 4.50 -1.31 -3.24
CA ALA A 157 3.07 -1.10 -3.47
C ALA A 157 2.40 -2.47 -3.61
N ARG A 158 1.43 -2.79 -2.73
CA ARG A 158 0.72 -4.07 -2.73
C ARG A 158 -0.74 -3.89 -3.17
N TYR A 159 -1.16 -4.61 -4.19
CA TYR A 159 -2.53 -4.61 -4.69
C TYR A 159 -3.05 -6.03 -4.92
N VAL A 160 -4.37 -6.17 -5.06
CA VAL A 160 -5.02 -7.45 -5.38
C VAL A 160 -5.88 -7.26 -6.62
N LEU A 161 -5.67 -8.12 -7.61
CA LEU A 161 -6.47 -8.17 -8.83
C LEU A 161 -7.32 -9.44 -8.84
N LEU A 162 -8.49 -9.36 -9.47
CA LEU A 162 -9.26 -10.53 -9.85
C LEU A 162 -8.45 -11.34 -10.87
N SER A 163 -8.28 -12.63 -10.61
CA SER A 163 -7.59 -13.52 -11.54
C SER A 163 -8.33 -13.57 -12.87
N GLY A 164 -7.66 -13.17 -13.95
CA GLY A 164 -8.06 -13.46 -15.33
C GLY A 164 -6.97 -14.29 -16.02
N GLN A 165 -7.24 -14.82 -17.21
CA GLN A 165 -6.16 -15.31 -18.07
C GLN A 165 -5.23 -14.12 -18.39
N TYR A 166 -4.03 -14.14 -17.83
CA TYR A 166 -2.95 -13.26 -18.23
C TYR A 166 -2.30 -13.93 -19.45
N ASN A 167 -2.55 -13.36 -20.63
CA ASN A 167 -1.94 -13.79 -21.89
C ASN A 167 -0.48 -13.32 -21.95
#